data_AF-A0A917XCM8-F1
#
_entry.id   AF-A0A917XCM8-F1
#
_cell.length_a   1.000
_cell.length_b   1.000
_cell.length_c   1.000
_cell.angle_alpha   90.00
_cell.angle_beta   90.00
_cell.angle_gamma   90.00
#
_symmetry.space_group_name_H-M   'P 1'
#
loop_
_entity.id
_entity.type
_entity.pdbx_description
1 polymer ?
#
loop_
_entity_poly.entity_id
_entity_poly.type
_entity_poly.pdbx_seq_one_letter_code
_entity_poly.pdbx_strand_id
1 'polypeptide(L)'
;MKQVLRTSLAAVAATLLIGTATAFTEPSDATTATVAHPAKAGIAKLNTAVNLPSGVWTDTPLEITLPRAGTYALDADVRGRLAGTPAINTYITARLWNVNSGAELPQSERLVYQIINLNAGDATAGGNQTAPISELIRVGGPTTIRLQARRVDAVGAAGIAQIYSDNSGYTSLRYERVGF
;
A
#
# COMPACT_ATOMS: atom_id res chain seq x y z
N MET A 1 65.72 -62.73 13.99
CA MET A 1 66.14 -63.47 12.77
C MET A 1 65.32 -62.92 11.61
N LYS A 2 65.95 -62.23 10.63
CA LYS A 2 66.20 -62.69 9.24
C LYS A 2 64.87 -63.02 8.50
N GLN A 3 64.50 -62.52 7.31
CA GLN A 3 65.19 -62.00 6.11
C GLN A 3 64.13 -61.20 5.28
N VAL A 4 64.42 -60.07 4.61
CA VAL A 4 64.92 -59.91 3.20
C VAL A 4 63.89 -60.43 2.15
N LEU A 5 63.39 -59.72 1.12
CA LEU A 5 64.04 -59.09 -0.05
C LEU A 5 62.96 -58.35 -0.93
N ARG A 6 63.32 -57.16 -1.51
CA ARG A 6 63.09 -56.58 -2.89
C ARG A 6 61.73 -56.79 -3.62
N THR A 7 61.19 -55.86 -4.42
CA THR A 7 61.67 -55.51 -5.80
C THR A 7 60.93 -54.27 -6.39
N SER A 8 61.71 -53.38 -7.04
CA SER A 8 61.50 -52.52 -8.24
C SER A 8 60.14 -51.82 -8.53
N LEU A 9 60.07 -50.49 -8.67
CA LEU A 9 60.53 -49.59 -9.76
C LEU A 9 59.62 -49.59 -11.02
N ALA A 10 58.85 -48.53 -11.21
CA ALA A 10 58.43 -48.04 -12.53
C ALA A 10 58.26 -46.51 -12.47
N ALA A 11 59.08 -45.82 -13.27
CA ALA A 11 59.07 -44.38 -13.45
C ALA A 11 57.97 -43.97 -14.45
N VAL A 12 57.29 -42.85 -14.19
CA VAL A 12 56.54 -42.11 -15.21
C VAL A 12 56.95 -40.66 -15.11
N ALA A 13 57.66 -40.19 -16.15
CA ALA A 13 57.98 -38.80 -16.36
C ALA A 13 56.75 -38.09 -16.94
N ALA A 14 56.34 -36.98 -16.32
CA ALA A 14 55.37 -36.05 -16.90
C ALA A 14 56.06 -34.70 -17.08
N THR A 15 56.13 -34.27 -18.34
CA THR A 15 56.75 -33.05 -18.84
C THR A 15 55.93 -31.83 -18.39
N LEU A 16 56.58 -30.88 -17.72
CA LEU A 16 55.98 -29.62 -17.28
C LEU A 16 56.13 -28.57 -18.40
N LEU A 17 55.02 -28.18 -19.02
CA LEU A 17 54.95 -27.03 -19.94
C LEU A 17 54.68 -25.76 -19.12
N ILE A 18 55.67 -24.88 -19.02
CA ILE A 18 55.54 -23.56 -18.42
C ILE A 18 54.98 -22.61 -19.49
N GLY A 19 53.69 -22.29 -19.39
CA GLY A 19 53.06 -21.21 -20.15
C GLY A 19 53.02 -19.94 -19.31
N THR A 20 53.74 -18.89 -19.74
CA THR A 20 53.65 -17.56 -19.13
C THR A 20 52.34 -16.89 -19.56
N ALA A 21 51.35 -16.88 -18.67
CA ALA A 21 50.13 -16.09 -18.86
C ALA A 21 50.41 -14.63 -18.47
N THR A 22 50.47 -13.73 -19.45
CA THR A 22 50.39 -12.29 -19.22
C THR A 22 48.94 -11.95 -18.87
N ALA A 23 48.67 -11.65 -17.59
CA ALA A 23 47.38 -11.15 -17.17
C ALA A 23 47.22 -9.70 -17.64
N PHE A 24 46.31 -9.48 -18.59
CA PHE A 24 45.77 -8.15 -18.86
C PHE A 24 44.74 -7.85 -17.78
N THR A 25 45.02 -6.87 -16.92
CA THR A 25 44.01 -6.24 -16.08
C THR A 25 43.13 -5.36 -16.99
N GLU A 26 41.93 -5.83 -17.31
CA GLU A 26 40.90 -4.96 -17.89
C GLU A 26 40.54 -3.86 -16.89
N PRO A 27 40.46 -2.59 -17.32
CA PRO A 27 39.91 -1.54 -16.49
C PRO A 27 38.44 -1.89 -16.21
N SER A 28 38.12 -2.09 -14.94
CA SER A 28 36.73 -2.30 -14.53
C SER A 28 35.94 -1.04 -14.88
N ASP A 29 35.05 -1.13 -15.87
CA ASP A 29 34.04 -0.12 -16.14
C ASP A 29 33.13 0.01 -14.91
N ALA A 30 33.53 0.88 -13.99
CA ALA A 30 32.71 1.31 -12.88
C ALA A 30 31.51 2.06 -13.46
N THR A 31 30.47 1.30 -13.81
CA THR A 31 29.13 1.82 -14.07
C THR A 31 28.73 2.62 -12.82
N THR A 32 28.74 3.94 -12.94
CA THR A 32 28.23 4.82 -11.90
C THR A 32 26.77 4.43 -11.67
N ALA A 33 26.46 3.92 -10.49
CA ALA A 33 25.09 3.59 -10.13
C ALA A 33 24.26 4.87 -10.17
N THR A 34 23.39 4.99 -11.19
CA THR A 34 22.43 6.09 -11.28
C THR A 34 21.56 6.06 -10.04
N VAL A 35 21.66 7.11 -9.21
CA VAL A 35 20.78 7.28 -8.05
C VAL A 35 19.35 7.41 -8.57
N ALA A 36 18.50 6.44 -8.26
CA ALA A 36 17.08 6.48 -8.63
C ALA A 36 16.42 7.68 -7.95
N HIS A 37 15.86 8.59 -8.75
CA HIS A 37 15.08 9.69 -8.21
C HIS A 37 13.76 9.16 -7.64
N PRO A 38 13.35 9.59 -6.43
CA PRO A 38 12.08 9.17 -5.87
C PRO A 38 10.93 9.63 -6.76
N ALA A 39 9.90 8.77 -6.89
CA ALA A 39 8.73 9.03 -7.71
C ALA A 39 8.06 10.36 -7.33
N LYS A 40 7.63 11.12 -8.35
CA LYS A 40 6.91 12.40 -8.14
C LYS A 40 5.40 12.19 -7.94
N ALA A 41 4.88 11.03 -8.33
CA ALA A 41 3.47 10.68 -8.19
C ALA A 41 3.34 9.17 -7.94
N GLY A 42 2.20 8.77 -7.38
CA GLY A 42 1.88 7.37 -7.14
C GLY A 42 0.39 7.16 -6.91
N ILE A 43 -0.08 5.93 -7.12
CA ILE A 43 -1.47 5.54 -6.89
C ILE A 43 -1.50 4.16 -6.25
N ALA A 44 -2.37 4.01 -5.25
CA ALA A 44 -2.77 2.74 -4.68
C ALA A 44 -4.26 2.52 -4.88
N LYS A 45 -4.66 1.26 -5.01
CA LYS A 45 -6.06 0.85 -5.16
C LYS A 45 -6.36 -0.20 -4.10
N LEU A 46 -7.51 -0.05 -3.45
CA LEU A 46 -8.04 -1.08 -2.58
C LEU A 46 -8.44 -2.28 -3.47
N ASN A 47 -8.09 -3.49 -3.06
CA ASN A 47 -8.38 -4.74 -3.78
C ASN A 47 -9.32 -5.68 -3.01
N THR A 48 -9.94 -5.17 -1.95
CA THR A 48 -10.81 -5.93 -1.05
C THR A 48 -11.98 -5.07 -0.57
N ALA A 49 -12.92 -5.69 0.16
CA ALA A 49 -13.94 -4.99 0.91
C ALA A 49 -13.57 -4.98 2.40
N VAL A 50 -13.74 -3.83 3.04
CA VAL A 50 -13.48 -3.63 4.47
C VAL A 50 -14.80 -3.38 5.19
N ASN A 51 -15.17 -4.28 6.10
CA ASN A 51 -16.37 -4.13 6.95
C ASN A 51 -16.15 -3.04 8.00
N LEU A 52 -17.15 -2.18 8.16
CA LEU A 52 -17.11 -1.05 9.08
C LEU A 52 -18.00 -1.32 10.30
N PRO A 53 -17.42 -1.61 11.48
CA PRO A 53 -18.15 -1.57 12.74
C PRO A 53 -18.72 -0.17 13.02
N SER A 54 -19.78 -0.12 13.84
CA SER A 54 -20.39 1.14 14.26
C SER A 54 -19.48 1.91 15.21
N GLY A 55 -19.34 3.22 14.99
CA GLY A 55 -18.66 4.15 15.88
C GLY A 55 -17.14 4.04 15.92
N VAL A 56 -16.54 3.06 15.23
CA VAL A 56 -15.10 2.76 15.30
C VAL A 56 -14.41 3.10 13.99
N TRP A 57 -13.40 3.96 14.06
CA TRP A 57 -12.46 4.18 12.95
C TRP A 57 -11.70 2.89 12.65
N THR A 58 -11.84 2.42 11.42
CA THR A 58 -11.28 1.18 10.92
C THR A 58 -10.24 1.49 9.86
N ASP A 59 -9.06 0.92 10.03
CA ASP A 59 -7.99 0.97 9.04
C ASP A 59 -8.36 0.14 7.82
N THR A 60 -8.21 0.73 6.63
CA THR A 60 -8.19 -0.04 5.38
C THR A 60 -6.75 -0.40 5.02
N PRO A 61 -6.52 -1.45 4.21
CA PRO A 61 -5.17 -1.73 3.69
C PRO A 61 -4.75 -0.76 2.57
N LEU A 62 -5.54 0.28 2.27
CA LEU A 62 -5.20 1.26 1.25
C LEU A 62 -4.27 2.33 1.83
N GLU A 63 -3.02 2.28 1.37
CA GLU A 63 -1.95 3.18 1.79
C GLU A 63 -1.12 3.67 0.60
N ILE A 64 -0.52 4.84 0.77
CA ILE A 64 0.55 5.36 -0.08
C ILE A 64 1.71 5.83 0.79
N THR A 65 2.92 5.73 0.24
CA THR A 65 4.11 6.31 0.88
C THR A 65 4.61 7.48 0.04
N LEU A 66 4.59 8.66 0.66
CA LEU A 66 5.22 9.87 0.13
C LEU A 66 6.73 9.73 0.33
N PRO A 67 7.54 9.73 -0.73
CA PRO A 67 8.90 9.18 -0.66
C PRO A 67 9.93 10.11 -0.02
N ARG A 68 9.65 11.40 0.15
CA ARG A 68 10.60 12.39 0.67
C ARG A 68 9.89 13.63 1.20
N ALA A 69 10.66 14.53 1.81
CA ALA A 69 10.17 15.85 2.19
C ALA A 69 9.62 16.65 1.00
N GLY A 70 8.57 17.44 1.25
CA GLY A 70 7.97 18.33 0.25
C GLY A 70 6.47 18.53 0.46
N THR A 71 5.87 19.22 -0.50
CA THR A 71 4.42 19.45 -0.55
C THR A 71 3.77 18.50 -1.56
N TYR A 72 2.68 17.85 -1.14
CA TYR A 72 1.97 16.84 -1.91
C TYR A 72 0.48 17.17 -1.99
N ALA A 73 -0.08 17.09 -3.19
CA ALA A 73 -1.51 16.97 -3.39
C ALA A 73 -1.89 15.49 -3.23
N LEU A 74 -2.88 15.23 -2.39
CA LEU A 74 -3.47 13.92 -2.18
C LEU A 74 -4.88 13.95 -2.72
N ASP A 75 -5.27 12.88 -3.41
CA ASP A 75 -6.65 12.67 -3.83
C ASP A 75 -7.04 11.22 -3.56
N ALA A 76 -8.23 11.03 -3.01
CA ALA A 76 -8.83 9.72 -2.84
C ALA A 76 -10.22 9.70 -3.47
N ASP A 77 -10.52 8.65 -4.21
CA ASP A 77 -11.88 8.31 -4.62
C ASP A 77 -12.34 7.19 -3.71
N VAL A 78 -13.28 7.46 -2.79
CA VAL A 78 -13.68 6.51 -1.75
C VAL A 78 -15.06 5.95 -2.06
N ARG A 79 -15.14 4.66 -2.41
CA ARG A 79 -16.41 3.96 -2.65
C ARG A 79 -16.91 3.35 -1.35
N GLY A 80 -18.10 3.78 -0.93
CA GLY A 80 -18.84 3.22 0.19
C GLY A 80 -20.06 2.46 -0.31
N ARG A 81 -20.45 1.42 0.42
CA ARG A 81 -21.77 0.79 0.27
C ARG A 81 -22.43 0.56 1.61
N LEU A 82 -23.74 0.75 1.63
CA LEU A 82 -24.59 0.52 2.79
C LEU A 82 -25.82 -0.27 2.35
N ALA A 83 -26.32 -1.14 3.23
CA ALA A 83 -27.63 -1.73 3.09
C ALA A 83 -28.19 -2.13 4.47
N GLY A 84 -29.49 -1.97 4.68
CA GLY A 84 -30.16 -2.39 5.91
C GLY A 84 -31.69 -2.30 5.81
N THR A 85 -32.37 -2.83 6.81
CA THR A 85 -33.83 -2.79 6.90
C THR A 85 -34.29 -1.55 7.68
N PRO A 86 -35.27 -0.79 7.17
CA PRO A 86 -35.86 0.34 7.88
C PRO A 86 -36.48 -0.03 9.25
N ALA A 87 -36.63 0.92 10.19
CA ALA A 87 -36.20 2.31 10.11
C ALA A 87 -34.67 2.44 10.27
N ILE A 88 -34.04 3.16 9.34
CA ILE A 88 -32.59 3.30 9.26
C ILE A 88 -32.17 4.73 8.90
N ASN A 89 -31.16 5.22 9.59
CA ASN A 89 -30.38 6.40 9.30
C ASN A 89 -28.92 6.06 9.67
N THR A 90 -28.20 5.50 8.71
CA THR A 90 -26.81 5.07 8.87
C THR A 90 -25.97 5.73 7.78
N TYR A 91 -24.76 6.14 8.14
CA TYR A 91 -23.82 6.72 7.20
C TYR A 91 -22.38 6.23 7.41
N ILE A 92 -21.57 6.37 6.36
CA ILE A 92 -20.14 6.11 6.38
C ILE A 92 -19.41 7.44 6.31
N THR A 93 -18.43 7.62 7.19
CA THR A 93 -17.42 8.69 7.06
C THR A 93 -16.06 8.06 6.78
N ALA A 94 -15.23 8.75 6.01
CA ALA A 94 -13.85 8.36 5.74
C ALA A 94 -12.91 9.55 5.92
N ARG A 95 -11.65 9.29 6.28
CA ARG A 95 -10.61 10.31 6.45
C ARG A 95 -9.24 9.75 6.06
N LEU A 96 -8.28 10.64 5.86
CA LEU A 96 -6.88 10.26 5.71
C LEU A 96 -6.17 10.28 7.06
N TRP A 97 -5.31 9.30 7.29
CA TRP A 97 -4.55 9.12 8.52
C TRP A 97 -3.05 9.13 8.21
N ASN A 98 -2.29 9.94 8.93
CA ASN A 98 -0.84 9.92 8.87
C ASN A 98 -0.32 8.84 9.84
N VAL A 99 0.18 7.75 9.26
CA VAL A 99 0.66 6.58 10.03
C VAL A 99 1.90 6.94 10.85
N ASN A 100 2.78 7.81 10.33
CA ASN A 100 4.02 8.19 11.02
C ASN A 100 3.76 9.06 12.24
N SER A 101 2.84 10.02 12.15
CA SER A 101 2.51 10.90 13.27
C SER A 101 1.45 10.31 14.20
N GLY A 102 0.76 9.23 13.79
CA GLY A 102 -0.35 8.67 14.54
C GLY A 102 -1.50 9.67 14.71
N ALA A 103 -1.76 10.48 13.68
CA ALA A 103 -2.78 11.52 13.73
C ALA A 103 -3.60 11.56 12.44
N GLU A 104 -4.83 12.03 12.54
CA GLU A 104 -5.64 12.29 11.35
C GLU A 104 -5.02 13.43 10.55
N LEU A 105 -5.21 13.36 9.23
CA LEU A 105 -4.90 14.49 8.40
C LEU A 105 -6.04 15.51 8.55
N PRO A 106 -5.75 16.74 9.01
CA PRO A 106 -6.80 17.73 9.27
C PRO A 106 -7.67 17.96 8.03
N GLN A 107 -8.96 18.18 8.27
CA GLN A 107 -9.95 18.50 7.23
C GLN A 107 -10.17 17.41 6.17
N SER A 108 -9.57 16.22 6.29
CA SER A 108 -9.73 15.14 5.32
C SER A 108 -11.01 14.30 5.48
N GLU A 109 -11.78 14.50 6.57
CA GLU A 109 -13.00 13.73 6.81
C GLU A 109 -14.11 14.07 5.79
N ARG A 110 -14.74 13.05 5.20
CA ARG A 110 -15.85 13.19 4.25
C ARG A 110 -16.97 12.21 4.59
N LEU A 111 -18.20 12.67 4.39
CA LEU A 111 -19.37 11.80 4.32
C LEU A 111 -19.33 11.03 2.99
N VAL A 112 -19.18 9.71 3.07
CA VAL A 112 -19.02 8.86 1.87
C VAL A 112 -20.37 8.47 1.29
N TYR A 113 -21.25 7.95 2.14
CA TYR A 113 -22.58 7.50 1.76
C TYR A 113 -23.50 7.49 2.98
N GLN A 114 -24.79 7.80 2.77
CA GLN A 114 -25.81 7.78 3.81
C GLN A 114 -27.10 7.17 3.25
N ILE A 115 -27.76 6.35 4.06
CA ILE A 115 -29.13 5.91 3.83
C ILE A 115 -30.00 6.54 4.89
N ILE A 116 -31.10 7.15 4.48
CA ILE A 116 -32.18 7.58 5.37
C ILE A 116 -33.48 6.97 4.85
N ASN A 117 -34.02 6.01 5.58
CA ASN A 117 -35.37 5.49 5.39
C ASN A 117 -36.00 5.22 6.75
N LEU A 118 -36.81 6.15 7.22
CA LEU A 118 -37.45 6.09 8.54
C LEU A 118 -38.83 5.42 8.50
N ASN A 119 -39.31 5.05 7.31
CA ASN A 119 -40.60 4.38 7.17
C ASN A 119 -40.42 2.91 7.52
N ALA A 120 -41.11 2.45 8.58
CA ALA A 120 -41.07 1.05 8.99
C ALA A 120 -41.50 0.12 7.83
N GLY A 121 -40.75 -0.96 7.66
CA GLY A 121 -40.95 -1.95 6.60
C GLY A 121 -39.85 -3.01 6.64
N ASP A 122 -40.00 -4.07 5.86
CA ASP A 122 -39.07 -5.20 5.77
C ASP A 122 -38.14 -5.13 4.54
N ALA A 123 -38.51 -4.33 3.54
CA ALA A 123 -37.72 -4.12 2.34
C ALA A 123 -36.37 -3.44 2.66
N THR A 124 -35.28 -4.07 2.22
CA THR A 124 -33.93 -3.51 2.39
C THR A 124 -33.77 -2.21 1.60
N ALA A 125 -33.28 -1.17 2.27
CA ALA A 125 -32.82 0.06 1.64
C ALA A 125 -31.30 0.04 1.53
N GLY A 126 -30.75 0.53 0.41
CA GLY A 126 -29.29 0.60 0.25
C GLY A 126 -28.82 0.89 -1.15
N GLY A 127 -27.50 0.89 -1.29
CA GLY A 127 -26.81 1.27 -2.52
C GLY A 127 -25.32 1.49 -2.29
N ASN A 128 -24.72 2.22 -3.22
CA ASN A 128 -23.33 2.63 -3.16
C ASN A 128 -23.17 4.07 -3.65
N GLN A 129 -22.07 4.69 -3.24
CA GLN A 129 -21.68 6.02 -3.68
C GLN A 129 -20.16 6.17 -3.59
N THR A 130 -19.61 7.06 -4.40
CA THR A 130 -18.20 7.48 -4.31
C THR A 130 -18.12 8.90 -3.79
N ALA A 131 -17.22 9.16 -2.84
CA ALA A 131 -16.91 10.50 -2.36
C ALA A 131 -15.41 10.81 -2.55
N PRO A 132 -15.07 12.01 -3.05
CA PRO A 132 -13.68 12.43 -3.16
C PRO A 132 -13.15 13.00 -1.84
N ILE A 133 -11.88 12.74 -1.53
CA ILE A 133 -11.08 13.46 -0.52
C ILE A 133 -9.91 14.09 -1.26
N SER A 134 -9.70 15.41 -1.12
CA SER A 134 -8.58 16.11 -1.76
C SER A 134 -7.91 17.01 -0.73
N GLU A 135 -6.61 16.84 -0.50
CA GLU A 135 -5.86 17.54 0.54
C GLU A 135 -4.47 17.95 0.06
N LEU A 136 -3.97 19.09 0.55
CA LEU A 136 -2.61 19.57 0.29
C LEU A 136 -1.79 19.49 1.58
N ILE A 137 -0.73 18.69 1.58
CA ILE A 137 0.05 18.44 2.80
C ILE A 137 1.51 18.71 2.60
N ARG A 138 2.19 19.12 3.69
CA ARG A 138 3.64 19.22 3.74
C ARG A 138 4.20 18.17 4.67
N VAL A 139 5.19 17.42 4.19
CA VAL A 139 5.87 16.39 4.99
C VAL A 139 7.36 16.70 5.12
N GLY A 140 7.94 16.37 6.27
CA GLY A 140 9.35 16.58 6.57
C GLY A 140 10.27 15.43 6.11
N GLY A 141 9.69 14.32 5.65
CA GLY A 141 10.41 13.11 5.25
C GLY A 141 9.44 12.06 4.72
N PRO A 142 9.92 10.82 4.46
CA PRO A 142 9.06 9.73 4.04
C PRO A 142 7.86 9.57 4.98
N THR A 143 6.64 9.61 4.43
CA THR A 143 5.40 9.61 5.21
C THR A 143 4.36 8.71 4.56
N THR A 144 3.77 7.80 5.33
CA THR A 144 2.71 6.90 4.91
C THR A 144 1.35 7.48 5.29
N ILE A 145 0.49 7.59 4.29
CA ILE A 145 -0.89 8.03 4.43
C ILE A 145 -1.80 6.84 4.18
N ARG A 146 -2.75 6.62 5.09
CA ARG A 146 -3.73 5.52 5.06
C ARG A 146 -5.15 6.08 4.96
N LEU A 147 -6.03 5.37 4.26
CA LEU A 147 -7.47 5.61 4.34
C LEU A 147 -8.07 4.90 5.57
N GLN A 148 -8.76 5.65 6.41
CA GLN A 148 -9.62 5.14 7.48
C GLN A 148 -11.08 5.42 7.19
N ALA A 149 -11.98 4.58 7.69
CA ALA A 149 -13.41 4.80 7.62
C ALA A 149 -14.15 4.29 8.84
N ARG A 150 -15.35 4.80 9.09
CA ARG A 150 -16.25 4.31 10.13
C ARG A 150 -17.69 4.35 9.65
N ARG A 151 -18.51 3.46 10.20
CA ARG A 151 -19.96 3.55 10.14
C ARG A 151 -20.46 4.35 11.35
N VAL A 152 -21.51 5.14 11.15
CA VAL A 152 -22.27 5.77 12.24
C VAL A 152 -23.74 5.45 12.06
N ASP A 153 -24.36 4.95 13.12
CA ASP A 153 -25.76 4.54 13.18
C ASP A 153 -26.54 5.59 13.98
N ALA A 154 -27.16 6.55 13.30
CA ALA A 154 -28.00 7.55 13.96
C ALA A 154 -29.39 6.99 14.33
N VAL A 155 -29.95 6.12 13.48
CA VAL A 155 -31.17 5.34 13.75
C VAL A 155 -31.01 3.98 13.08
N GLY A 156 -31.31 2.89 13.79
CA GLY A 156 -31.14 1.53 13.24
C GLY A 156 -29.68 1.23 12.87
N ALA A 157 -29.41 0.01 12.43
CA ALA A 157 -28.07 -0.40 12.00
C ALA A 157 -28.11 -0.98 10.60
N ALA A 158 -27.15 -0.57 9.76
CA ALA A 158 -26.96 -1.21 8.47
C ALA A 158 -26.40 -2.63 8.66
N GLY A 159 -27.00 -3.61 7.96
CA GLY A 159 -26.47 -4.97 7.89
C GLY A 159 -25.20 -5.07 7.02
N ILE A 160 -25.06 -4.16 6.05
CA ILE A 160 -23.85 -3.99 5.24
C ILE A 160 -23.35 -2.56 5.42
N ALA A 161 -22.07 -2.40 5.76
CA ALA A 161 -21.37 -1.13 5.73
C ALA A 161 -19.90 -1.34 5.40
N GLN A 162 -19.47 -0.87 4.24
CA GLN A 162 -18.14 -1.22 3.72
C GLN A 162 -17.51 -0.10 2.91
N ILE A 163 -16.18 0.00 2.98
CA ILE A 163 -15.35 0.58 1.91
C ILE A 163 -14.90 -0.56 1.00
N TYR A 164 -14.99 -0.39 -0.32
CA TYR A 164 -14.75 -1.50 -1.23
C TYR A 164 -14.25 -1.09 -2.62
N SER A 165 -13.79 -2.07 -3.38
CA SER A 165 -13.53 -2.00 -4.82
C SER A 165 -14.12 -3.24 -5.49
N ASP A 166 -14.48 -3.12 -6.77
CA ASP A 166 -14.97 -4.22 -7.60
C ASP A 166 -14.69 -3.96 -9.09
N ASN A 167 -15.22 -4.81 -9.97
CA ASN A 167 -15.06 -4.66 -11.42
C ASN A 167 -15.76 -3.41 -11.98
N SER A 168 -16.57 -2.72 -11.18
CA SER A 168 -17.28 -1.49 -11.56
C SER A 168 -16.61 -0.23 -11.00
N GLY A 169 -15.45 -0.36 -10.35
CA GLY A 169 -14.59 0.75 -9.97
C GLY A 169 -13.86 0.53 -8.65
N TYR A 170 -12.93 1.43 -8.36
CA TYR A 170 -11.97 1.25 -7.28
C TYR A 170 -12.10 2.36 -6.23
N THR A 171 -11.97 1.99 -4.97
CA THR A 171 -11.46 2.92 -3.96
C THR A 171 -9.97 3.10 -4.20
N SER A 172 -9.52 4.34 -4.40
CA SER A 172 -8.13 4.63 -4.73
C SER A 172 -7.60 5.83 -3.95
N LEU A 173 -6.29 5.86 -3.74
CA LEU A 173 -5.56 6.95 -3.10
C LEU A 173 -4.33 7.26 -3.96
N ARG A 174 -4.21 8.51 -4.41
CA ARG A 174 -3.12 8.99 -5.24
C ARG A 174 -2.42 10.18 -4.59
N TYR A 175 -1.16 10.37 -4.97
CA TYR A 175 -0.43 11.58 -4.64
C TYR A 175 0.32 12.13 -5.85
N GLU A 176 0.54 13.44 -5.81
CA GLU A 176 1.46 14.16 -6.68
C GLU A 176 2.26 15.17 -5.86
N ARG A 177 3.58 15.23 -6.07
CA ARG A 177 4.44 16.24 -5.46
C ARG A 177 4.36 17.55 -6.24
N VAL A 178 3.85 18.60 -5.62
CA VAL A 178 3.53 19.88 -6.30
C VAL A 178 4.48 21.04 -5.91
N GLY A 179 5.40 20.82 -4.96
CA GLY A 179 6.38 21.83 -4.54
C GLY A 179 7.73 21.23 -4.13
N PHE A 180 8.78 22.06 -4.12
CA PHE A 180 10.14 21.71 -3.69
C PHE A 180 10.44 22.24 -2.29
#